data_AF-A0A945BID9-F1
#
_entry.id   AF-A0A945BID9-F1
#
_cell.length_a   1.000
_cell.length_b   1.000
_cell.length_c   1.000
_cell.angle_alpha   90.00
_cell.angle_beta   90.00
_cell.angle_gamma   90.00
#
_symmetry.space_group_name_H-M   'P 1'
#
loop_
_entity.id
_entity.type
_entity.pdbx_description
1 polymer ?
#
loop_
_entity_poly.entity_id
_entity_poly.type
_entity_poly.pdbx_seq_one_letter_code
_entity_poly.pdbx_strand_id
1 'polypeptide(L)'
;KLPQEKFLIPPDANWRSHAGKWGGGYEGIMNVVPRRGPFVLMTAAKQADVKLSGRIKLEQSVENAGILLRANTNGTDNTGYEIHFDTQQNELLIRRHAKEIKTLAKRELRPSFGWRNFRAELAKGEIRFWLGDSGEPLLTVKDESPIEGEGHIGIRAWGGAVRTDQLKLHLAKHDVLINEIAPSNSTDGELVANAQAGLAKRRALQDLCSVMFNISEFVYID
;
A
#
# COMPACT_ATOMS: atom_id res chain seq x y z
N LYS A 1 17.02 -1.81 -20.01
CA LYS A 1 15.94 -1.48 -19.06
C LYS A 1 16.41 -1.82 -17.66
N LEU A 2 16.31 -0.89 -16.70
CA LEU A 2 16.65 -1.17 -15.30
C LEU A 2 15.68 -2.22 -14.72
N PRO A 3 16.16 -3.17 -13.87
CA PRO A 3 15.28 -4.14 -13.21
C PRO A 3 14.23 -3.45 -12.34
N GLN A 4 12.97 -3.87 -12.41
CA GLN A 4 11.84 -3.24 -11.71
C GLN A 4 12.02 -3.25 -10.18
N GLU A 5 12.68 -4.28 -9.68
CA GLU A 5 13.02 -4.51 -8.27
C GLU A 5 13.90 -3.40 -7.67
N LYS A 6 14.63 -2.64 -8.50
CA LYS A 6 15.51 -1.55 -8.03
C LYS A 6 14.77 -0.24 -7.75
N PHE A 7 13.52 -0.11 -8.19
CA PHE A 7 12.75 1.13 -8.07
C PHE A 7 11.93 1.24 -6.78
N LEU A 8 11.60 0.10 -6.18
CA LEU A 8 10.92 0.03 -4.90
C LEU A 8 11.27 -1.29 -4.23
N ILE A 9 11.78 -1.21 -3.00
CA ILE A 9 12.11 -2.40 -2.20
C ILE A 9 10.79 -2.88 -1.57
N PRO A 10 10.31 -4.08 -1.91
CA PRO A 10 9.09 -4.62 -1.33
C PRO A 10 9.29 -5.00 0.14
N PRO A 11 8.23 -5.06 0.95
CA PRO A 11 8.34 -5.44 2.35
C PRO A 11 8.73 -6.91 2.54
N ASP A 12 8.20 -7.84 1.72
CA ASP A 12 8.42 -9.28 1.82
C ASP A 12 8.29 -9.98 0.44
N ALA A 13 8.61 -11.28 0.36
CA ALA A 13 8.59 -12.08 -0.88
C ALA A 13 7.22 -12.18 -1.58
N ASN A 14 6.11 -11.90 -0.89
CA ASN A 14 4.75 -11.94 -1.45
C ASN A 14 4.38 -10.65 -2.20
N TRP A 15 5.35 -9.78 -2.45
CA TRP A 15 5.14 -8.50 -3.11
C TRP A 15 6.02 -8.42 -4.35
N ARG A 16 5.41 -7.96 -5.44
CA ARG A 16 6.11 -7.75 -6.70
C ARG A 16 6.25 -6.26 -6.97
N SER A 17 7.48 -5.81 -7.16
CA SER A 17 7.79 -4.42 -7.49
C SER A 17 7.60 -4.13 -8.97
N HIS A 18 7.06 -2.95 -9.24
CA HIS A 18 6.83 -2.40 -10.56
C HIS A 18 7.40 -0.99 -10.63
N ALA A 19 8.09 -0.71 -11.74
CA ALA A 19 8.81 0.55 -11.91
C ALA A 19 7.87 1.78 -11.99
N GLY A 20 6.60 1.61 -12.38
CA GLY A 20 5.72 2.72 -12.71
C GLY A 20 5.97 3.26 -14.13
N LYS A 21 5.42 4.44 -14.41
CA LYS A 21 5.61 5.17 -15.66
C LYS A 21 6.69 6.22 -15.50
N TRP A 22 7.69 6.15 -16.38
CA TRP A 22 8.77 7.12 -16.47
C TRP A 22 8.65 7.88 -17.79
N GLY A 23 8.74 9.20 -17.72
CA GLY A 23 8.78 10.08 -18.88
C GLY A 23 10.23 10.49 -19.18
N GLY A 24 10.52 10.75 -20.45
CA GLY A 24 11.79 11.35 -20.85
C GLY A 24 11.81 12.83 -20.48
N GLY A 25 12.80 13.23 -19.69
CA GLY A 25 13.25 14.62 -19.58
C GLY A 25 14.22 14.97 -20.70
N TYR A 26 14.48 16.27 -20.85
CA TYR A 26 15.52 16.81 -21.71
C TYR A 26 16.88 16.13 -21.38
N GLU A 27 17.69 15.83 -22.40
CA GLU A 27 19.03 15.22 -22.26
C GLU A 27 19.10 13.81 -21.63
N GLY A 28 18.05 12.99 -21.77
CA GLY A 28 18.11 11.57 -21.38
C GLY A 28 17.96 11.30 -19.89
N ILE A 29 17.64 12.32 -19.09
CA ILE A 29 17.23 12.16 -17.69
C ILE A 29 15.81 11.62 -17.64
N MET A 30 15.62 10.42 -17.09
CA MET A 30 14.30 9.82 -16.91
C MET A 30 13.65 10.38 -15.64
N ASN A 31 12.49 11.03 -15.78
CA ASN A 31 11.71 11.53 -14.66
C ASN A 31 10.50 10.63 -14.42
N VAL A 32 10.17 10.39 -13.15
CA VAL A 32 8.90 9.74 -12.83
C VAL A 32 7.76 10.60 -13.34
N VAL A 33 6.82 10.01 -14.08
CA VAL A 33 5.58 10.72 -14.42
C VAL A 33 4.83 10.93 -13.12
N PRO A 34 4.53 12.19 -12.74
CA PRO A 34 3.80 12.47 -11.51
C PRO A 34 2.57 11.58 -11.40
N ARG A 35 2.32 11.03 -10.20
CA ARG A 35 1.17 10.15 -9.89
C ARG A 35 1.20 8.76 -10.52
N ARG A 36 2.26 8.41 -11.27
CA ARG A 36 2.48 7.07 -11.84
C ARG A 36 3.84 6.47 -11.43
N GLY A 37 4.32 6.80 -10.22
CA GLY A 37 5.62 6.33 -9.71
C GLY A 37 5.70 4.82 -9.43
N PRO A 38 6.80 4.35 -8.84
CA PRO A 38 6.98 2.94 -8.48
C PRO A 38 5.90 2.43 -7.52
N PHE A 39 5.51 1.16 -7.65
CA PHE A 39 4.53 0.53 -6.78
C PHE A 39 4.83 -0.97 -6.59
N VAL A 40 4.28 -1.54 -5.52
CA VAL A 40 4.33 -2.97 -5.24
C VAL A 40 2.92 -3.53 -5.19
N LEU A 41 2.71 -4.72 -5.75
CA LEU A 41 1.46 -5.46 -5.67
C LEU A 41 1.66 -6.76 -4.89
N MET A 42 0.73 -7.06 -4.00
CA MET A 42 0.68 -8.34 -3.29
C MET A 42 0.27 -9.45 -4.26
N THR A 43 1.12 -10.46 -4.43
CA THR A 43 0.94 -11.52 -5.44
C THR A 43 -0.05 -12.60 -5.02
N ALA A 44 -0.29 -12.74 -3.72
CA ALA A 44 -0.97 -13.93 -3.20
C ALA A 44 -2.49 -13.97 -3.42
N ALA A 45 -3.16 -12.82 -3.65
CA ALA A 45 -4.61 -12.77 -3.86
C ALA A 45 -5.03 -11.69 -4.85
N LYS A 46 -6.02 -12.02 -5.69
CA LYS A 46 -6.88 -11.06 -6.37
C LYS A 46 -8.23 -11.03 -5.68
N GLN A 47 -8.83 -9.85 -5.63
CA GLN A 47 -10.13 -9.63 -5.01
C GLN A 47 -10.93 -8.65 -5.87
N ALA A 48 -12.22 -8.93 -6.06
CA ALA A 48 -13.15 -7.94 -6.60
C ALA A 48 -13.42 -6.90 -5.50
N ASP A 49 -14.08 -7.29 -4.43
CA ASP A 49 -14.34 -6.43 -3.28
C ASP A 49 -13.20 -6.56 -2.26
N VAL A 50 -12.72 -5.43 -1.74
CA VAL A 50 -11.55 -5.37 -0.87
C VAL A 50 -11.95 -4.73 0.45
N LYS A 51 -11.55 -5.36 1.55
CA LYS A 51 -11.55 -4.76 2.88
C LYS A 51 -10.15 -4.93 3.46
N LEU A 52 -9.43 -3.83 3.60
CA LEU A 52 -8.05 -3.79 4.05
C LEU A 52 -7.94 -2.90 5.29
N SER A 53 -7.21 -3.36 6.30
CA SER A 53 -6.81 -2.51 7.42
C SER A 53 -5.34 -2.69 7.74
N GLY A 54 -4.80 -1.78 8.55
CA GLY A 54 -3.45 -1.89 9.08
C GLY A 54 -2.92 -0.55 9.56
N ARG A 55 -1.61 -0.46 9.68
CA ARG A 55 -0.88 0.76 10.04
C ARG A 55 -0.06 1.24 8.87
N ILE A 56 -0.03 2.55 8.67
CA ILE A 56 0.81 3.21 7.67
C ILE A 56 1.60 4.34 8.33
N LYS A 57 2.85 4.51 7.92
CA LYS A 57 3.71 5.64 8.29
C LYS A 57 4.36 6.19 7.03
N LEU A 58 4.21 7.49 6.81
CA LEU A 58 4.89 8.23 5.75
C LEU A 58 6.11 8.90 6.36
N GLU A 59 7.31 8.63 5.84
CA GLU A 59 8.50 9.37 6.25
C GLU A 59 8.46 10.82 5.73
N GLN A 60 9.21 11.72 6.37
CA GLN A 60 9.16 13.15 6.08
C GLN A 60 9.48 13.51 4.62
N SER A 61 10.30 12.71 3.94
CA SER A 61 10.68 12.94 2.55
C SER A 61 9.67 12.40 1.53
N VAL A 62 8.64 11.66 1.96
CA VAL A 62 7.62 11.14 1.05
C VAL A 62 6.93 12.31 0.36
N GLU A 63 6.95 12.32 -0.98
CA GLU A 63 6.19 13.28 -1.80
C GLU A 63 4.81 12.73 -2.15
N ASN A 64 4.75 11.44 -2.49
CA ASN A 64 3.52 10.77 -2.87
C ASN A 64 3.49 9.36 -2.29
N ALA A 65 2.36 8.98 -1.72
CA ALA A 65 2.08 7.61 -1.30
C ALA A 65 0.70 7.17 -1.78
N GLY A 66 0.52 5.86 -1.92
CA GLY A 66 -0.77 5.32 -2.37
C GLY A 66 -1.07 3.95 -1.79
N ILE A 67 -2.34 3.72 -1.46
CA ILE A 67 -2.89 2.38 -1.23
C ILE A 67 -3.67 2.01 -2.48
N LEU A 68 -3.25 0.93 -3.14
CA LEU A 68 -3.84 0.46 -4.39
C LEU A 68 -4.88 -0.63 -4.09
N LEU A 69 -6.08 -0.47 -4.64
CA LEU A 69 -7.20 -1.41 -4.50
C LEU A 69 -7.63 -1.90 -5.89
N ARG A 70 -7.92 -3.21 -6.02
CA ARG A 70 -8.28 -3.85 -7.30
C ARG A 70 -7.29 -3.49 -8.41
N ALA A 71 -6.00 -3.49 -8.08
CA ALA A 71 -4.95 -3.04 -8.98
C ALA A 71 -4.44 -4.16 -9.87
N ASN A 72 -4.33 -3.89 -11.17
CA ASN A 72 -3.73 -4.80 -12.13
C ASN A 72 -2.59 -4.11 -12.86
N THR A 73 -1.62 -4.89 -13.34
CA THR A 73 -0.51 -4.35 -14.13
C THR A 73 -0.91 -4.18 -15.58
N ASN A 74 -0.55 -3.05 -16.17
CA ASN A 74 -0.56 -2.84 -17.62
C ASN A 74 0.84 -2.40 -18.05
N GLY A 75 1.68 -3.38 -18.41
CA GLY A 75 3.11 -3.14 -18.64
C GLY A 75 3.84 -2.77 -17.35
N THR A 76 4.36 -1.54 -17.27
CA THR A 76 5.01 -1.01 -16.07
C THR A 76 4.09 -0.13 -15.22
N ASP A 77 2.88 0.13 -15.69
CA ASP A 77 1.88 0.95 -15.02
C ASP A 77 0.80 0.09 -14.36
N ASN A 78 -0.11 0.70 -13.60
CA ASN A 78 -1.26 0.00 -13.02
C ASN A 78 -2.60 0.57 -13.48
N THR A 79 -3.61 -0.29 -13.47
CA THR A 79 -5.03 0.07 -13.44
C THR A 79 -5.58 -0.18 -12.03
N GLY A 80 -6.80 0.28 -11.74
CA GLY A 80 -7.49 0.07 -10.46
C GLY A 80 -7.79 1.37 -9.73
N TYR A 81 -7.93 1.29 -8.42
CA TYR A 81 -8.19 2.46 -7.57
C TYR A 81 -6.98 2.76 -6.70
N GLU A 82 -6.80 4.04 -6.37
CA GLU A 82 -5.75 4.50 -5.48
C GLU A 82 -6.33 5.48 -4.44
N ILE A 83 -6.11 5.18 -3.17
CA ILE A 83 -6.17 6.18 -2.11
C ILE A 83 -4.79 6.84 -2.06
N HIS A 84 -4.71 8.07 -2.52
CA HIS A 84 -3.48 8.79 -2.79
C HIS A 84 -3.24 9.89 -1.75
N PHE A 85 -2.06 9.87 -1.14
CA PHE A 85 -1.56 10.92 -0.27
C PHE A 85 -0.60 11.79 -1.08
N ASP A 86 -0.98 13.05 -1.27
CA ASP A 86 -0.16 14.10 -1.88
C ASP A 86 0.37 14.98 -0.75
N THR A 87 1.61 14.72 -0.31
CA THR A 87 2.17 15.41 0.85
C THR A 87 2.62 16.83 0.51
N GLN A 88 2.92 17.07 -0.76
CA GLN A 88 3.34 18.38 -1.27
C GLN A 88 2.16 19.36 -1.27
N GLN A 89 0.97 18.87 -1.64
CA GLN A 89 -0.25 19.68 -1.65
C GLN A 89 -1.08 19.57 -0.36
N ASN A 90 -0.69 18.70 0.58
CA ASN A 90 -1.47 18.36 1.78
C ASN A 90 -2.87 17.85 1.43
N GLU A 91 -2.96 16.88 0.53
CA GLU A 91 -4.22 16.35 0.04
C GLU A 91 -4.31 14.83 0.15
N LEU A 92 -5.51 14.35 0.44
CA LEU A 92 -5.91 12.97 0.27
C LEU A 92 -6.90 12.88 -0.89
N LEU A 93 -6.63 12.01 -1.85
CA LEU A 93 -7.49 11.82 -3.02
C LEU A 93 -7.87 10.35 -3.17
N ILE A 94 -9.07 10.09 -3.69
CA ILE A 94 -9.42 8.79 -4.27
C ILE A 94 -9.37 8.94 -5.78
N ARG A 95 -8.55 8.13 -6.44
CA ARG A 95 -8.32 8.18 -7.90
C ARG A 95 -8.67 6.84 -8.55
N ARG A 96 -9.17 6.93 -9.77
CA ARG A 96 -9.38 5.81 -10.69
C ARG A 96 -8.26 5.83 -11.73
N HIS A 97 -7.51 4.74 -11.82
CA HIS A 97 -6.48 4.51 -12.83
C HIS A 97 -7.05 3.58 -13.91
N ALA A 98 -7.37 4.16 -15.06
CA ALA A 98 -7.77 3.43 -16.26
C ALA A 98 -6.86 3.86 -17.42
N LYS A 99 -7.40 4.08 -18.63
CA LYS A 99 -6.66 4.75 -19.72
C LYS A 99 -6.09 6.10 -19.23
N GLU A 100 -6.92 6.84 -18.50
CA GLU A 100 -6.58 8.10 -17.85
C GLU A 100 -6.76 8.00 -16.32
N ILE A 101 -6.11 8.92 -15.60
CA ILE A 101 -6.28 9.04 -14.15
C ILE A 101 -7.39 10.05 -13.89
N LYS A 102 -8.45 9.63 -13.21
CA LYS A 102 -9.56 10.50 -12.78
C LYS A 102 -9.57 10.61 -11.26
N THR A 103 -9.61 11.83 -10.72
CA THR A 103 -9.90 12.05 -9.30
C THR A 103 -11.40 11.89 -9.08
N LEU A 104 -11.77 10.98 -8.19
CA LEU A 104 -13.17 10.73 -7.80
C LEU A 104 -13.57 11.54 -6.58
N ALA A 105 -12.68 11.65 -5.60
CA ALA A 105 -12.87 12.47 -4.41
C ALA A 105 -11.54 13.05 -3.92
N LYS A 106 -11.62 14.15 -3.18
CA LYS A 106 -10.47 14.89 -2.66
C LYS A 106 -10.83 15.54 -1.34
N ARG A 107 -9.88 15.60 -0.41
CA ARG A 107 -9.96 16.43 0.79
C ARG A 107 -8.57 16.89 1.21
N GLU A 108 -8.48 18.08 1.81
CA GLU A 108 -7.28 18.50 2.52
C GLU A 108 -6.95 17.52 3.66
N LEU A 109 -5.69 17.13 3.74
CA LEU A 109 -5.14 16.29 4.78
C LEU A 109 -3.66 16.61 4.92
N ARG A 110 -3.27 17.21 6.05
CA ARG A 110 -1.86 17.33 6.40
C ARG A 110 -1.33 15.97 6.83
N PRO A 111 -0.28 15.43 6.17
CA PRO A 111 0.32 14.17 6.58
C PRO A 111 0.86 14.27 8.01
N SER A 112 0.65 13.23 8.80
CA SER A 112 1.40 13.04 10.04
C SER A 112 2.51 12.03 9.81
N PHE A 113 3.69 12.29 10.35
CA PHE A 113 4.86 11.43 10.18
C PHE A 113 4.95 10.26 11.17
N GLY A 114 3.90 10.06 12.01
CA GLY A 114 3.76 8.92 12.91
C GLY A 114 2.99 7.75 12.29
N TRP A 115 2.98 6.62 12.98
CA TRP A 115 2.11 5.49 12.63
C TRP A 115 0.64 5.89 12.76
N ARG A 116 -0.16 5.54 11.76
CA ARG A 116 -1.61 5.76 11.74
C ARG A 116 -2.32 4.48 11.35
N ASN A 117 -3.35 4.14 12.12
CA ASN A 117 -4.30 3.11 11.72
C ASN A 117 -5.04 3.58 10.46
N PHE A 118 -5.34 2.66 9.56
CA PHE A 118 -6.19 2.92 8.42
C PHE A 118 -7.13 1.76 8.15
N ARG A 119 -8.25 2.07 7.50
CA ARG A 119 -9.12 1.09 6.86
C ARG A 119 -9.45 1.57 5.46
N ALA A 120 -9.46 0.67 4.49
CA ALA A 120 -9.85 0.91 3.13
C ALA A 120 -10.86 -0.16 2.71
N GLU A 121 -11.98 0.26 2.14
CA GLU A 121 -13.00 -0.64 1.62
C GLU A 121 -13.31 -0.27 0.18
N LEU A 122 -13.43 -1.29 -0.67
CA LEU A 122 -13.94 -1.21 -2.03
C LEU A 122 -15.04 -2.27 -2.15
N ALA A 123 -16.27 -1.85 -2.40
CA ALA A 123 -17.39 -2.75 -2.62
C ALA A 123 -18.27 -2.23 -3.75
N LYS A 124 -18.43 -3.02 -4.82
CA LYS A 124 -19.31 -2.68 -5.96
C LYS A 124 -19.11 -1.25 -6.52
N GLY A 125 -17.88 -0.75 -6.50
CA GLY A 125 -17.54 0.60 -7.00
C GLY A 125 -17.61 1.72 -5.96
N GLU A 126 -18.07 1.44 -4.76
CA GLU A 126 -17.98 2.37 -3.63
C GLU A 126 -16.66 2.19 -2.90
N ILE A 127 -15.93 3.28 -2.69
CA ILE A 127 -14.64 3.31 -2.01
C ILE A 127 -14.78 4.14 -0.75
N ARG A 128 -14.39 3.57 0.38
CA ARG A 128 -14.38 4.24 1.68
C ARG A 128 -13.02 4.12 2.31
N PHE A 129 -12.56 5.20 2.93
CA PHE A 129 -11.26 5.24 3.57
C PHE A 129 -11.36 5.91 4.94
N TRP A 130 -10.77 5.27 5.95
CA TRP A 130 -10.63 5.76 7.31
C TRP A 130 -9.14 5.92 7.64
N LEU A 131 -8.82 6.94 8.44
CA LEU A 131 -7.49 7.19 8.94
C LEU A 131 -7.56 7.61 10.42
N GLY A 132 -6.74 6.98 11.25
CA GLY A 132 -6.84 7.08 12.71
C GLY A 132 -8.01 6.26 13.25
N ASP A 133 -8.46 6.63 14.45
CA ASP A 133 -9.43 5.86 15.23
C ASP A 133 -10.86 6.41 15.10
N SER A 134 -11.12 7.22 14.05
CA SER A 134 -12.46 7.72 13.75
C SER A 134 -13.39 6.58 13.33
N GLY A 135 -14.60 6.56 13.88
CA GLY A 135 -15.67 5.64 13.44
C GLY A 135 -16.19 5.96 12.02
N GLU A 136 -16.09 7.21 11.60
CA GLU A 136 -16.57 7.69 10.30
C GLU A 136 -15.46 7.72 9.24
N PRO A 137 -15.79 7.40 7.96
CA PRO A 137 -14.81 7.42 6.89
C PRO A 137 -14.33 8.85 6.64
N LEU A 138 -13.01 8.99 6.54
CA LEU A 138 -12.38 10.19 6.03
C LEU A 138 -12.94 10.50 4.62
N LEU A 139 -12.87 9.57 3.67
CA LEU A 139 -13.38 9.80 2.32
C LEU A 139 -14.32 8.67 1.94
N THR A 140 -15.42 9.02 1.30
CA THR A 140 -16.35 8.07 0.68
C THR A 140 -16.68 8.57 -0.71
N VAL A 141 -16.64 7.68 -1.70
CA VAL A 141 -17.03 8.00 -3.07
C VAL A 141 -17.57 6.77 -3.77
N LYS A 142 -18.54 6.96 -4.67
CA LYS A 142 -19.04 5.93 -5.57
C LYS A 142 -18.58 6.24 -6.99
N ASP A 143 -17.88 5.30 -7.62
CA ASP A 143 -17.59 5.36 -9.05
C ASP A 143 -18.85 4.98 -9.84
N GLU A 144 -19.35 5.90 -10.68
CA GLU A 144 -20.52 5.67 -11.53
C GLU A 144 -20.24 4.64 -12.63
N SER A 145 -18.97 4.41 -12.96
CA SER A 145 -18.54 3.45 -13.98
C SER A 145 -17.39 2.60 -13.44
N PRO A 146 -17.69 1.69 -12.49
CA PRO A 146 -16.67 0.98 -11.74
C PRO A 146 -15.80 0.10 -12.65
N ILE A 147 -14.53 -0.05 -12.28
CA ILE A 147 -13.60 -0.98 -12.93
C ILE A 147 -14.04 -2.40 -12.56
N GLU A 148 -14.46 -3.21 -13.53
CA GLU A 148 -14.92 -4.57 -13.29
C GLU A 148 -13.78 -5.57 -13.05
N GLY A 149 -14.13 -6.76 -12.56
CA GLY A 149 -13.21 -7.85 -12.31
C GLY A 149 -12.46 -7.78 -10.99
N GLU A 150 -11.42 -8.58 -10.88
CA GLU A 150 -10.58 -8.70 -9.68
C GLU A 150 -9.21 -8.06 -9.89
N GLY A 151 -8.57 -7.66 -8.80
CA GLY A 151 -7.19 -7.17 -8.84
C GLY A 151 -6.49 -7.31 -7.50
N HIS A 152 -5.21 -6.95 -7.51
CA HIS A 152 -4.34 -7.03 -6.35
C HIS A 152 -4.50 -5.83 -5.43
N ILE A 153 -4.00 -5.99 -4.21
CA ILE A 153 -3.77 -4.90 -3.27
C ILE A 153 -2.32 -4.46 -3.42
N GLY A 154 -2.05 -3.17 -3.28
CA GLY A 154 -0.70 -2.65 -3.46
C GLY A 154 -0.40 -1.41 -2.65
N ILE A 155 0.87 -1.04 -2.66
CA ILE A 155 1.38 0.20 -2.07
C ILE A 155 2.21 0.94 -3.12
N ARG A 156 2.02 2.26 -3.20
CA ARG A 156 2.84 3.18 -3.99
C ARG A 156 3.65 4.06 -3.06
N ALA A 157 4.91 4.33 -3.43
CA ALA A 157 5.78 5.27 -2.72
C ALA A 157 6.66 6.05 -3.70
N TRP A 158 6.83 7.34 -3.44
CA TRP A 158 7.74 8.23 -4.18
C TRP A 158 8.27 9.37 -3.29
N GLY A 159 9.53 9.77 -3.53
CA GLY A 159 10.26 10.79 -2.74
C GLY A 159 10.78 10.30 -1.38
N GLY A 160 10.18 9.25 -0.82
CA GLY A 160 10.55 8.73 0.48
C GLY A 160 9.98 7.35 0.77
N ALA A 161 10.31 6.83 1.95
CA ALA A 161 9.85 5.52 2.39
C ALA A 161 8.43 5.57 2.94
N VAL A 162 7.61 4.61 2.52
CA VAL A 162 6.30 4.32 3.11
C VAL A 162 6.43 3.02 3.87
N ARG A 163 6.09 3.03 5.16
CA ARG A 163 6.11 1.85 6.01
C ARG A 163 4.69 1.41 6.28
N THR A 164 4.48 0.09 6.23
CA THR A 164 3.21 -0.53 6.59
C THR A 164 3.45 -1.58 7.67
N ASP A 165 2.46 -1.79 8.51
CA ASP A 165 2.50 -2.85 9.52
C ASP A 165 1.09 -3.35 9.82
N GLN A 166 0.99 -4.58 10.32
CA GLN A 166 -0.27 -5.25 10.67
C GLN A 166 -1.32 -5.17 9.55
N LEU A 167 -0.89 -5.28 8.29
CA LEU A 167 -1.79 -5.28 7.15
C LEU A 167 -2.69 -6.52 7.19
N LYS A 168 -4.00 -6.33 7.26
CA LYS A 168 -5.02 -7.38 7.33
C LYS A 168 -5.98 -7.27 6.16
N LEU A 169 -6.15 -8.37 5.45
CA LEU A 169 -7.20 -8.56 4.46
C LEU A 169 -8.40 -9.20 5.16
N HIS A 170 -9.54 -8.52 5.16
CA HIS A 170 -10.77 -9.05 5.75
C HIS A 170 -11.56 -9.80 4.66
N LEU A 171 -11.51 -11.13 4.72
CA LEU A 171 -12.28 -12.00 3.82
C LEU A 171 -13.65 -12.28 4.44
N ALA A 172 -14.59 -12.78 3.64
CA ALA A 172 -15.95 -13.04 4.10
C ALA A 172 -16.05 -13.98 5.33
N LYS A 173 -15.07 -14.87 5.52
CA LYS A 173 -15.08 -15.89 6.58
C LYS A 173 -14.04 -15.67 7.69
N HIS A 174 -12.96 -14.93 7.43
CA HIS A 174 -11.87 -14.72 8.38
C HIS A 174 -10.97 -13.55 7.93
N ASP A 175 -10.18 -13.04 8.88
CA ASP A 175 -9.15 -12.05 8.60
C ASP A 175 -7.80 -12.73 8.39
N VAL A 176 -7.02 -12.25 7.43
CA VAL A 176 -5.67 -12.77 7.15
C VAL A 176 -4.66 -11.63 7.23
N LEU A 177 -3.62 -11.80 8.04
CA LEU A 177 -2.47 -10.91 8.00
C LEU A 177 -1.69 -11.15 6.70
N ILE A 178 -1.40 -10.08 5.96
CA ILE A 178 -0.79 -10.19 4.62
C ILE A 178 0.57 -10.93 4.67
N ASN A 179 1.34 -10.72 5.74
CA ASN A 179 2.65 -11.36 5.89
C ASN A 179 2.55 -12.86 6.25
N GLU A 180 1.35 -13.35 6.58
CA GLU A 180 1.09 -14.77 6.91
C GLU A 180 0.50 -15.55 5.72
N ILE A 181 0.25 -14.86 4.60
CA ILE A 181 -0.16 -15.53 3.37
C ILE A 181 1.05 -16.24 2.79
N ALA A 182 0.95 -17.54 2.49
CA ALA A 182 2.04 -18.24 1.83
C ALA A 182 2.24 -17.70 0.40
N PRO A 183 3.48 -17.64 -0.12
CA PRO A 183 3.69 -17.42 -1.55
C PRO A 183 3.04 -18.58 -2.32
N SER A 184 1.87 -18.31 -2.89
CA SER A 184 1.17 -19.25 -3.73
C SER A 184 1.88 -19.34 -5.08
N ASN A 185 2.39 -20.53 -5.43
CA ASN A 185 2.74 -20.89 -6.81
C ASN A 185 1.49 -21.33 -7.61
N SER A 186 0.29 -21.15 -7.05
CA SER A 186 -0.96 -21.71 -7.56
C SER A 186 -1.83 -20.63 -8.20
N THR A 187 -2.26 -20.91 -9.42
CA THR A 187 -3.27 -20.18 -10.20
C THR A 187 -4.68 -20.26 -9.61
N ASP A 188 -4.91 -21.10 -8.59
CA ASP A 188 -6.20 -21.23 -7.92
C ASP A 188 -6.21 -20.41 -6.63
N GLY A 189 -7.11 -19.42 -6.59
CA GLY A 189 -7.23 -18.35 -5.59
C GLY A 189 -7.67 -18.77 -4.19
N GLU A 190 -7.22 -19.93 -3.70
CA GLU A 190 -7.41 -20.32 -2.31
C GLU A 190 -6.25 -19.77 -1.46
N LEU A 191 -6.57 -18.79 -0.61
CA LEU A 191 -5.61 -18.20 0.32
C LEU A 191 -5.30 -19.19 1.44
N VAL A 192 -4.20 -19.92 1.31
CA VAL A 192 -3.69 -20.75 2.40
C VAL A 192 -2.90 -19.87 3.37
N ALA A 193 -3.53 -19.53 4.49
CA ALA A 193 -2.85 -18.94 5.63
C ALA A 193 -1.93 -20.00 6.24
N ASN A 194 -0.62 -19.86 6.04
CA ASN A 194 0.32 -20.64 6.83
C ASN A 194 0.58 -19.85 8.10
N ALA A 195 0.09 -20.36 9.23
CA ALA A 195 0.58 -19.96 10.54
C ALA A 195 2.06 -20.37 10.62
N GLN A 196 2.96 -19.61 10.00
CA GLN A 196 4.39 -19.83 10.12
C GLN A 196 4.72 -19.56 11.59
N ALA A 197 4.85 -20.62 12.37
CA ALA A 197 5.28 -20.59 13.77
C ALA A 197 6.59 -19.78 13.97
N GLY A 198 7.37 -19.56 12.90
CA GLY A 198 8.54 -18.68 12.89
C GLY A 198 8.24 -17.18 12.87
N LEU A 199 7.05 -16.74 12.45
CA LEU A 199 6.71 -15.32 12.25
C LEU A 199 6.36 -14.64 13.58
N ALA A 200 5.62 -15.32 14.46
CA ALA A 200 5.40 -14.87 15.84
C ALA A 200 6.74 -14.75 16.59
N LYS A 201 7.65 -15.71 16.40
CA LYS A 201 9.00 -15.68 16.97
C LYS A 201 9.86 -14.55 16.39
N ARG A 202 9.76 -14.27 15.09
CA ARG A 202 10.46 -13.13 14.44
C ARG A 202 9.92 -11.78 14.92
N ARG A 203 8.59 -11.63 15.08
CA ARG A 203 7.97 -10.43 15.66
C ARG A 203 8.39 -10.24 17.11
N ALA A 204 8.32 -11.29 17.93
CA ALA A 204 8.79 -11.25 19.31
C ALA A 204 10.29 -10.90 19.40
N LEU A 205 11.12 -11.42 18.48
CA LEU A 205 12.54 -11.05 18.40
C LEU A 205 12.73 -9.60 17.96
N GLN A 206 11.97 -9.12 16.99
CA GLN A 206 12.04 -7.73 16.53
C GLN A 206 11.61 -6.76 17.64
N ASP A 207 10.51 -7.06 18.33
CA ASP A 207 10.03 -6.27 19.47
C ASP A 207 11.06 -6.28 20.61
N LEU A 208 11.65 -7.45 20.92
CA LEU A 208 12.74 -7.57 21.90
C LEU A 208 13.96 -6.74 21.49
N CYS A 209 14.40 -6.82 20.23
CA CYS A 209 15.51 -6.03 19.72
C CYS A 209 15.21 -4.53 19.79
N SER A 210 13.99 -4.11 19.41
CA SER A 210 13.57 -2.71 19.52
C SER A 210 13.56 -2.23 20.97
N VAL A 211 13.14 -3.06 21.92
CA VAL A 211 13.22 -2.73 23.36
C VAL A 211 14.67 -2.64 23.82
N MET A 212 15.52 -3.63 23.50
CA MET A 212 16.93 -3.63 23.89
C MET A 212 17.72 -2.43 23.35
N PHE A 213 17.55 -2.09 22.07
CA PHE A 213 18.25 -0.96 21.45
C PHE A 213 17.71 0.41 21.87
N ASN A 214 16.48 0.49 22.40
CA ASN A 214 15.98 1.72 23.02
C ASN A 214 16.35 1.82 24.52
N ILE A 215 16.56 0.70 25.22
CA ILE A 215 17.02 0.70 26.61
C ILE A 215 18.52 1.07 26.70
N SER A 216 19.31 0.83 25.65
CA SER A 216 20.70 1.30 25.60
C SER A 216 20.86 2.82 25.64
N GLU A 217 19.79 3.60 25.51
CA GLU A 217 19.81 5.05 25.71
C GLU A 217 19.75 5.46 27.21
N PHE A 218 19.49 4.53 28.12
CA PHE A 218 19.40 4.78 29.57
C PHE A 218 20.54 4.18 30.41
N VAL A 219 21.54 3.54 29.78
CA VAL A 219 22.75 3.07 30.48
C VAL A 219 23.90 4.05 30.25
N TYR A 220 23.69 5.29 30.69
CA TYR A 220 24.75 6.12 31.25
C TYR A 220 24.34 6.36 32.70
N ILE A 221 24.75 5.44 33.58
CA ILE A 221 24.79 5.67 35.02
C ILE A 221 26.28 5.90 35.31
N ASP A 222 26.57 7.12 35.78
CA ASP A 222 27.85 7.71 36.25
C ASP A 222 29.13 6.86 36.17
#